data_AF-A0A4R0UIY7-F1
#
_entry.id   AF-A0A4R0UIY7-F1
#
_cell.length_a   1.000
_cell.length_b   1.000
_cell.length_c   1.000
_cell.angle_alpha   90.00
_cell.angle_beta   90.00
_cell.angle_gamma   90.00
#
_symmetry.space_group_name_H-M   'P 1'
#
loop_
_entity.id
_entity.type
_entity.pdbx_description
1 polymer ?
#
loop_
_entity_poly.entity_id
_entity_poly.type
_entity_poly.pdbx_seq_one_letter_code
_entity_poly.pdbx_strand_id
1 'polypeptide(L)' 'MEDNQPKLGLRYLNSVAQDEEDFALYRKAVERLRDDDGTRLTGEEVFGVGYTPVDDGYKPEFE' A
#
# COMPACT_ATOMS: atom_id res chain seq x y z
N MET A 1 -17.60 38.93 17.17
CA MET A 1 -16.18 38.53 17.08
C MET A 1 -16.22 37.11 16.58
N GLU A 2 -15.90 36.88 15.31
CA GLU A 2 -15.92 35.54 14.72
C GLU A 2 -14.68 34.79 15.22
N ASP A 3 -14.92 33.72 15.98
CA ASP A 3 -13.88 32.82 16.49
C ASP A 3 -13.19 32.13 15.32
N ASN A 4 -12.09 32.73 14.87
CA ASN A 4 -11.17 32.16 13.89
C ASN A 4 -10.24 31.18 14.60
N GLN A 5 -10.80 30.10 15.19
CA GLN A 5 -9.99 28.97 15.63
C GLN A 5 -9.47 28.25 14.38
N PRO A 6 -8.15 28.12 14.21
CA PRO A 6 -7.64 27.42 13.04
C PRO A 6 -8.01 25.93 13.17
N LYS A 7 -8.32 25.30 12.02
CA LYS A 7 -8.65 23.87 11.84
C LYS A 7 -7.47 22.93 12.19
N LEU A 8 -6.70 23.25 13.23
CA LEU A 8 -5.52 22.53 13.71
C LEU A 8 -5.89 21.13 14.20
N GLY A 9 -7.06 20.97 14.84
CA GLY A 9 -7.54 19.67 15.31
C GLY A 9 -7.71 18.66 14.18
N LEU A 10 -8.19 19.08 13.01
CA LEU A 10 -8.39 18.18 11.87
C LEU A 10 -7.08 17.75 11.21
N ARG A 11 -6.07 18.64 11.19
CA ARG A 11 -4.73 18.31 10.68
C ARG A 11 -3.97 17.33 11.59
N TYR A 12 -4.10 17.50 12.91
CA TYR A 12 -3.52 16.57 13.88
C TYR A 12 -4.15 15.18 13.81
N LEU A 13 -5.47 15.09 13.70
CA LEU A 13 -6.17 13.80 13.55
C LEU A 13 -5.80 13.08 12.26
N ASN A 14 -5.64 13.81 11.15
CA ASN A 14 -5.17 13.22 9.89
C ASN A 14 -3.72 12.75 9.97
N SER A 15 -2.81 13.52 10.61
CA SER A 15 -1.42 13.08 10.84
C SER A 15 -1.36 11.79 11.65
N VAL A 16 -2.09 11.73 12.78
CA VAL A 16 -2.10 10.55 13.64
C VAL A 16 -2.69 9.33 12.92
N ALA A 17 -3.75 9.52 12.12
CA ALA A 17 -4.33 8.44 11.33
C ALA A 17 -3.40 7.94 10.21
N GLN A 18 -2.67 8.85 9.55
CA GLN A 18 -1.65 8.49 8.55
C GLN A 18 -0.49 7.73 9.20
N ASP A 19 -0.02 8.18 10.37
CA ASP A 19 1.05 7.52 11.11
C ASP A 19 0.65 6.10 11.56
N GLU A 20 -0.63 5.90 11.94
CA GLU A 20 -1.15 4.57 12.29
C GLU A 20 -1.25 3.62 11.08
N GLU A 21 -1.70 4.13 9.93
CA GLU A 21 -1.77 3.37 8.68
C GLU A 21 -0.37 2.98 8.18
N ASP A 22 0.57 3.92 8.20
CA ASP A 22 1.96 3.69 7.85
C ASP A 22 2.63 2.67 8.79
N PHE A 23 2.34 2.74 10.09
CA PHE A 23 2.85 1.77 11.06
C PHE A 23 2.23 0.37 10.88
N ALA A 24 0.95 0.30 10.48
CA ALA A 24 0.30 -0.97 10.15
C ALA A 24 0.89 -1.59 8.87
N LEU A 25 1.17 -0.77 7.85
CA LEU A 25 1.85 -1.19 6.62
C LEU A 25 3.28 -1.66 6.90
N TYR A 26 4.03 -0.93 7.72
CA TYR A 26 5.38 -1.31 8.14
C TYR A 26 5.39 -2.67 8.84
N ARG A 27 4.49 -2.89 9.81
CA ARG A 27 4.40 -4.18 10.50
C ARG A 27 4.10 -5.34 9.54
N LYS A 28 3.14 -5.16 8.61
CA LYS A 28 2.85 -6.18 7.59
C LYS A 28 4.05 -6.46 6.69
N ALA A 29 4.82 -5.43 6.32
CA ALA A 29 6.03 -5.61 5.52
C ALA A 29 7.11 -6.40 6.27
N VAL A 30 7.32 -6.11 7.55
CA VAL A 30 8.27 -6.83 8.41
C VAL A 30 7.85 -8.29 8.62
N GLU A 31 6.57 -8.56 8.86
CA GLU A 31 6.03 -9.92 8.98
C GLU A 31 6.24 -10.72 7.69
N ARG A 32 5.91 -10.13 6.54
CA ARG A 32 6.16 -10.76 5.23
C ARG A 32 7.64 -11.06 5.01
N LEU A 33 8.54 -10.15 5.36
CA LEU A 33 9.98 -10.35 5.20
C LEU A 33 10.52 -11.44 6.14
N ARG A 34 9.99 -11.54 7.36
CA ARG A 34 10.41 -12.56 8.34
C ARG A 34 10.01 -13.96 7.88
N ASP A 35 8.82 -14.07 7.29
CA ASP A 35 8.25 -15.35 6.87
C ASP A 35 8.56 -15.66 5.39
N ASP A 36 9.34 -14.81 4.70
CA ASP A 36 9.83 -15.00 3.33
C ASP A 36 11.04 -15.93 3.31
N ASP A 37 10.93 -17.05 2.59
CA ASP A 37 12.01 -18.03 2.39
C ASP A 37 12.91 -17.69 1.18
N GLY A 38 12.63 -16.57 0.51
CA GLY A 38 13.39 -16.09 -0.65
C GLY A 38 13.09 -16.86 -1.94
N THR A 39 12.11 -17.78 -1.94
CA THR A 39 11.71 -18.52 -3.12
C THR A 39 11.13 -17.57 -4.17
N ARG A 40 11.73 -17.56 -5.37
CA ARG A 40 11.20 -16.81 -6.52
C ARG A 40 10.26 -17.73 -7.28
N LEU A 41 8.97 -17.45 -7.21
CA LEU A 41 7.95 -18.15 -7.99
C LEU A 41 7.88 -17.60 -9.42
N THR A 42 7.72 -18.50 -10.37
CA THR A 42 7.44 -18.22 -11.77
C THR A 42 5.99 -17.76 -11.96
N GLY A 43 5.70 -17.10 -13.08
CA GLY A 43 4.33 -16.71 -13.41
C GLY A 43 3.37 -17.90 -13.48
N GLU A 44 3.85 -19.07 -13.91
CA GLU A 44 3.05 -20.31 -13.93
C GLU A 44 2.73 -20.81 -12.52
N GLU A 45 3.66 -20.71 -11.57
CA GLU A 45 3.44 -21.11 -10.18
C GLU A 45 2.49 -20.16 -9.44
N VAL A 46 2.48 -18.88 -9.81
CA VAL A 46 1.62 -17.85 -9.19
C VAL A 46 0.23 -17.80 -9.82
N PHE A 47 0.16 -17.83 -11.15
CA PHE A 47 -1.09 -17.59 -11.90
C PHE A 47 -1.65 -18.85 -12.57
N GLY A 48 -0.88 -19.93 -12.64
CA GLY A 48 -1.23 -21.17 -13.32
C GLY A 48 -0.73 -21.23 -14.76
N VAL A 49 -0.58 -22.46 -15.27
CA VAL A 49 -0.21 -22.72 -16.67
C VAL A 49 -1.32 -22.20 -17.59
N GLY A 50 -0.92 -21.46 -18.62
CA GLY A 50 -1.85 -20.89 -19.60
C GLY A 50 -2.58 -19.63 -19.15
N TYR A 51 -2.18 -19.04 -18.01
CA TYR A 51 -2.64 -17.72 -17.64
C TYR A 51 -2.30 -16.71 -18.75
N THR A 52 -3.34 -16.06 -19.27
CA THR A 52 -3.21 -14.96 -20.22
C THR A 52 -3.70 -13.71 -19.51
N PRO A 53 -2.83 -12.73 -19.23
CA PRO A 53 -3.25 -11.46 -18.66
C PRO A 53 -4.33 -10.83 -19.53
N VAL A 54 -5.40 -10.35 -18.90
CA VAL A 54 -6.36 -9.49 -19.58
C VAL A 54 -5.68 -8.16 -19.79
N ASP A 55 -5.53 -7.75 -21.05
CA ASP A 55 -5.19 -6.36 -21.37
C ASP A 55 -6.42 -5.51 -21.02
N ASP A 56 -6.38 -4.86 -19.87
CA ASP A 56 -7.39 -3.93 -19.39
C ASP A 56 -7.22 -2.52 -20.01
N GLY A 57 -6.27 -2.37 -20.94
CA GLY A 57 -5.94 -1.10 -21.56
C GLY A 57 -5.16 -0.16 -20.63
N TYR A 58 -4.72 -0.61 -19.45
CA TYR A 58 -3.91 0.18 -18.55
C TYR A 58 -2.52 0.42 -19.15
N LYS A 59 -2.19 1.69 -19.38
CA LYS A 59 -0.84 2.12 -19.74
C LYS A 59 -0.27 2.92 -18.57
N PRO A 60 0.81 2.43 -17.92
CA PRO A 60 1.48 3.21 -16.89
C PRO A 60 1.93 4.57 -17.45
N GLU A 61 1.73 5.65 -16.71
CA GLU A 61 2.12 7.01 -17.12
C GLU A 61 3.61 7.33 -16.90
N PHE A 62 4.46 6.32 -16.71
CA PHE A 62 5.88 6.51 -16.39
C PHE A 62 6.75 6.35 -17.64
N GLU A 63 7.66 7.32 -17.85
CA GLU A 63 8.75 7.27 -18.85
C GLU A 63 9.97 6.51 -18.33
#